data_AF-A0A7V9NKP7-F1
#
_entry.id   AF-A0A7V9NKP7-F1
#
_cell.length_a   1.000
_cell.length_b   1.000
_cell.length_c   1.000
_cell.angle_alpha   90.00
_cell.angle_beta   90.00
_cell.angle_gamma   90.00
#
_symmetry.space_group_name_H-M   'P 1'
#
loop_
_entity.id
_entity.type
_entity.pdbx_description
1 polymer ?
#
loop_
_entity_poly.entity_id
_entity_poly.type
_entity_poly.pdbx_seq_one_letter_code
_entity_poly.pdbx_strand_id
1 'polypeptide(L)'
;SLIAAAPIDDGFAQAIRELAEAEAVLLDAGGVPGTSLRSGQVPWKSLADFRAAGGLPGRALDVPIGAALYTAWEVTLVREPEIAAVILASRADRAGRYRAIQTGVLGIGLAMAVLILFTGALALRLRNPR
;
A
#
# COMPACT_ATOMS: atom_id res chain seq x y z
N SER A 1 -22.59 -2.85 14.62
CA SER A 1 -22.09 -1.64 13.93
C SER A 1 -21.41 -2.08 12.65
N LEU A 2 -22.11 -2.01 11.50
CA LEU A 2 -21.58 -2.49 10.23
C LEU A 2 -20.85 -1.34 9.52
N ILE A 3 -19.58 -1.14 9.88
CA ILE A 3 -18.65 -0.40 9.03
C ILE A 3 -18.58 -1.23 7.74
N ALA A 4 -19.09 -0.69 6.64
CA ALA A 4 -18.92 -1.31 5.34
C ALA A 4 -17.40 -1.33 5.09
N ALA A 5 -16.79 -2.49 5.29
CA ALA A 5 -15.38 -2.69 5.03
C ALA A 5 -15.18 -2.39 3.54
N ALA A 6 -14.44 -1.32 3.23
CA ALA A 6 -13.98 -1.12 1.87
C ALA A 6 -13.18 -2.37 1.49
N PRO A 7 -13.44 -2.98 0.32
CA PRO A 7 -12.74 -4.19 -0.07
C PRO A 7 -11.24 -3.89 -0.19
N ILE A 8 -10.43 -4.67 0.54
CA ILE A 8 -8.96 -4.62 0.48
C ILE A 8 -8.57 -5.61 -0.61
N ASP A 9 -8.53 -5.13 -1.85
CA ASP A 9 -8.34 -5.94 -3.07
C ASP A 9 -7.38 -5.27 -4.08
N ASP A 10 -7.24 -5.85 -5.27
CA ASP A 10 -6.45 -5.29 -6.37
C ASP A 10 -6.87 -3.87 -6.75
N GLY A 11 -8.17 -3.55 -6.64
CA GLY A 11 -8.69 -2.21 -6.91
C GLY A 11 -8.19 -1.19 -5.90
N PHE A 12 -8.13 -1.57 -4.62
CA PHE A 12 -7.53 -0.73 -3.59
C PHE A 12 -6.02 -0.54 -3.80
N ALA A 13 -5.29 -1.60 -4.16
CA ALA A 13 -3.87 -1.51 -4.49
C ALA A 13 -3.61 -0.61 -5.70
N GLN A 14 -4.44 -0.69 -6.74
CA GLN A 14 -4.38 0.15 -7.92
C GLN A 14 -4.66 1.62 -7.60
N ALA A 15 -5.63 1.91 -6.70
CA ALA A 15 -5.89 3.27 -6.25
C ALA A 15 -4.71 3.87 -5.47
N ILE A 16 -4.04 3.06 -4.63
CA ILE A 16 -2.79 3.48 -3.97
C ILE A 16 -1.73 3.81 -5.02
N ARG A 17 -1.60 2.97 -6.07
CA ARG A 17 -0.61 3.19 -7.12
C ARG A 17 -0.82 4.49 -7.88
N GLU A 18 -2.05 4.80 -8.25
CA GLU A 18 -2.41 6.03 -8.95
C GLU A 18 -2.15 7.26 -8.09
N LEU A 19 -2.44 7.17 -6.79
CA LEU A 19 -2.26 8.28 -5.86
C LEU A 19 -0.79 8.52 -5.47
N ALA A 20 -0.06 7.44 -5.18
CA ALA A 20 1.31 7.52 -4.68
C ALA A 20 2.36 7.53 -5.79
N GLU A 21 1.95 7.35 -7.05
CA GLU A 21 2.83 7.12 -8.21
C GLU A 21 3.86 6.01 -7.93
N ALA A 22 3.45 4.97 -7.19
CA ALA A 22 4.30 3.89 -6.70
C ALA A 22 3.55 2.56 -6.73
N GLU A 23 4.23 1.44 -6.89
CA GLU A 23 3.55 0.14 -6.86
C GLU A 23 3.12 -0.20 -5.43
N ALA A 24 2.07 -0.99 -5.27
CA ALA A 24 1.51 -1.37 -3.97
C ALA A 24 1.20 -2.87 -3.91
N VAL A 25 1.48 -3.47 -2.75
CA VAL A 25 1.11 -4.84 -2.41
C VAL A 25 0.43 -4.82 -1.04
N LEU A 26 -0.78 -5.34 -0.96
CA LEU A 26 -1.50 -5.52 0.28
C LEU A 26 -1.13 -6.90 0.82
N LEU A 27 -0.73 -6.98 2.09
CA LEU A 27 -0.33 -8.21 2.75
C LEU A 27 -1.09 -8.36 4.06
N ASP A 28 -1.55 -9.57 4.32
CA ASP A 28 -2.07 -9.97 5.62
C ASP A 28 -1.41 -11.29 6.08
N ALA A 29 -1.91 -11.88 7.17
CA ALA A 29 -1.40 -13.14 7.67
C ALA A 29 -1.69 -14.34 6.74
N GLY A 30 -2.74 -14.26 5.92
CA GLY A 30 -3.24 -15.34 5.08
C GLY A 30 -2.79 -15.28 3.63
N GLY A 31 -2.28 -14.14 3.15
CA GLY A 31 -2.02 -13.98 1.74
C GLY A 31 -1.67 -12.57 1.27
N VAL A 32 -1.92 -12.37 -0.02
CA VAL A 32 -1.84 -11.10 -0.75
C VAL A 32 -3.27 -10.73 -1.16
N PRO A 33 -4.02 -9.96 -0.34
CA PRO A 33 -5.39 -9.57 -0.67
C PRO A 33 -5.50 -8.76 -1.96
N GLY A 34 -4.45 -8.01 -2.32
CA GLY A 34 -4.40 -7.30 -3.59
C GLY A 34 -3.04 -6.74 -3.94
N THR A 35 -2.81 -6.47 -5.22
CA THR A 35 -1.56 -5.89 -5.73
C THR A 35 -1.77 -5.06 -7.00
N SER A 36 -0.96 -4.02 -7.17
CA SER A 36 -0.85 -3.30 -8.44
C SER A 36 0.26 -3.85 -9.35
N LEU A 37 1.11 -4.75 -8.84
CA LEU A 37 2.14 -5.40 -9.63
C LEU A 37 1.53 -6.35 -10.67
N ARG A 38 2.27 -6.65 -11.73
CA ARG A 38 1.82 -7.65 -12.69
C ARG A 38 1.77 -9.02 -12.03
N SER A 39 0.89 -9.88 -12.54
CA SER A 39 0.74 -11.25 -12.05
C SER A 39 2.09 -11.98 -11.96
N GLY A 40 2.34 -12.63 -10.82
CA GLY A 40 3.57 -13.38 -10.56
C GLY A 40 4.79 -12.52 -10.16
N GLN A 41 4.67 -11.21 -10.06
CA GLN A 41 5.79 -10.33 -9.64
C GLN A 41 5.85 -10.09 -8.13
N VAL A 42 4.79 -10.44 -7.37
CA VAL A 42 4.79 -10.26 -5.91
C VAL A 42 5.79 -11.26 -5.30
N PRO A 43 6.86 -10.79 -4.62
CA PRO A 43 7.91 -11.66 -4.13
C PRO A 43 7.55 -12.34 -2.79
N TRP A 44 6.48 -11.89 -2.13
CA TRP A 44 6.02 -12.39 -0.84
C TRP A 44 4.66 -13.05 -0.98
N LYS A 45 4.37 -14.03 -0.12
CA LYS A 45 3.06 -14.67 -0.08
C LYS A 45 2.24 -14.20 1.11
N SER A 46 2.85 -13.56 2.10
CA SER A 46 2.20 -13.06 3.32
C SER A 46 2.99 -11.90 3.93
N LEU A 47 2.38 -11.23 4.91
CA LEU A 47 3.06 -10.21 5.73
C LEU A 47 4.25 -10.79 6.51
N ALA A 48 4.13 -12.05 6.97
CA ALA A 48 5.21 -12.74 7.67
C ALA A 48 6.42 -12.97 6.74
N ASP A 49 6.18 -13.34 5.47
CA ASP A 49 7.26 -13.53 4.49
C ASP A 49 8.00 -12.24 4.18
N PHE A 50 7.26 -11.12 4.05
CA PHE A 50 7.85 -9.80 3.88
C PHE A 50 8.76 -9.43 5.05
N ARG A 51 8.32 -9.70 6.29
CA ARG A 51 9.10 -9.43 7.50
C ARG A 51 10.32 -10.35 7.62
N ALA A 52 10.18 -11.62 7.24
CA ALA A 52 11.29 -12.57 7.18
C ALA A 52 12.37 -12.14 6.16
N ALA A 53 11.98 -11.45 5.08
CA ALA A 53 12.90 -10.84 4.13
C ALA A 53 13.58 -9.55 4.64
N GLY A 54 13.31 -9.13 5.88
CA GLY A 54 13.88 -7.93 6.51
C GLY A 54 12.98 -6.70 6.47
N GLY A 55 11.73 -6.84 6.02
CA GLY A 55 10.73 -5.79 6.04
C GLY A 55 10.27 -5.46 7.47
N LEU A 56 10.19 -4.18 7.81
CA LEU A 56 9.71 -3.72 9.12
C LEU A 56 8.98 -2.37 8.97
N PRO A 57 8.00 -2.06 9.84
CA PRO A 57 7.39 -0.74 9.91
C PRO A 57 8.44 0.36 10.08
N GLY A 58 8.38 1.39 9.24
CA GLY A 58 9.30 2.53 9.30
C GLY A 58 10.71 2.26 8.75
N ARG A 59 10.98 1.06 8.23
CA ARG A 59 12.27 0.72 7.60
C ARG A 59 12.11 0.49 6.10
N ALA A 60 13.04 1.04 5.33
CA ALA A 60 13.15 0.78 3.90
C ALA A 60 13.87 -0.55 3.65
N LEU A 61 13.38 -1.35 2.70
CA LEU A 61 14.02 -2.56 2.21
C LEU A 61 14.20 -2.47 0.69
N ASP A 62 15.42 -2.65 0.18
CA ASP A 62 15.62 -2.74 -1.27
C ASP A 62 15.28 -4.15 -1.77
N VAL A 63 14.40 -4.25 -2.76
CA VAL A 63 13.81 -5.50 -3.25
C VAL A 63 13.96 -5.57 -4.77
N PRO A 64 14.69 -6.56 -5.30
CA PRO A 64 14.72 -6.81 -6.73
C PRO A 64 13.40 -7.47 -7.15
N ILE A 65 12.72 -6.89 -8.14
CA ILE A 65 11.50 -7.45 -8.73
C ILE A 65 11.68 -7.48 -10.24
N GLY A 66 11.81 -8.69 -10.80
CA GLY A 66 12.17 -8.87 -12.20
C GLY A 66 13.53 -8.23 -12.51
N ALA A 67 13.56 -7.31 -13.47
CA ALA A 67 14.77 -6.58 -13.87
C ALA A 67 14.97 -5.23 -13.13
N ALA A 68 14.03 -4.83 -12.27
CA ALA A 68 14.05 -3.54 -11.62
C ALA A 68 14.33 -3.67 -10.11
N LEU A 69 14.95 -2.64 -9.54
CA LEU A 69 15.20 -2.53 -8.11
C LEU A 69 14.20 -1.55 -7.50
N TYR A 70 13.41 -2.03 -6.54
CA TYR A 70 12.44 -1.24 -5.80
C TYR A 70 12.95 -0.98 -4.40
N THR A 71 12.52 0.13 -3.81
CA THR A 71 12.57 0.31 -2.36
C THR A 71 11.17 0.09 -1.81
N ALA A 72 11.05 -0.78 -0.82
CA ALA A 72 9.83 -1.21 -0.17
C ALA A 72 9.69 -0.55 1.21
N TRP A 73 8.47 -0.11 1.54
CA TRP A 73 8.11 0.39 2.88
C TRP A 73 6.80 -0.22 3.35
N GLU A 74 6.76 -0.64 4.61
CA GLU A 74 5.54 -1.12 5.26
C GLU A 74 4.73 0.05 5.83
N VAL A 75 3.45 0.09 5.49
CA VAL A 75 2.44 0.97 6.06
C VAL A 75 1.33 0.11 6.65
N THR A 76 1.22 0.06 7.98
CA THR A 76 0.14 -0.66 8.66
C THR A 76 -1.20 0.03 8.40
N LEU A 77 -2.15 -0.68 7.79
CA LEU A 77 -3.50 -0.18 7.51
C LEU A 77 -4.44 -0.50 8.67
N VAL A 78 -4.39 -1.74 9.15
CA VAL A 78 -5.22 -2.28 10.23
C VAL A 78 -4.33 -3.14 11.13
N ARG A 79 -4.52 -3.07 12.45
CA ARG A 79 -3.75 -3.88 13.42
C ARG A 79 -4.43 -5.19 13.79
N GLU A 80 -5.76 -5.22 13.73
CA GLU A 80 -6.56 -6.40 14.07
C GLU A 80 -7.77 -6.52 13.10
N PRO A 81 -7.75 -7.47 12.14
CA PRO A 81 -6.61 -8.30 11.75
C PRO A 81 -5.46 -7.45 11.17
N GLU A 82 -4.22 -7.92 11.32
CA GLU A 82 -3.05 -7.19 10.85
C GLU A 82 -2.98 -7.19 9.32
N ILE A 83 -3.11 -6.00 8.73
CA ILE A 83 -3.04 -5.78 7.28
C ILE A 83 -2.09 -4.61 7.03
N ALA A 84 -1.12 -4.81 6.15
CA ALA A 84 -0.16 -3.80 5.75
C ALA A 84 -0.17 -3.58 4.24
N ALA A 85 -0.01 -2.34 3.83
CA ALA A 85 0.37 -1.99 2.47
C ALA A 85 1.90 -1.88 2.39
N VAL A 86 2.50 -2.63 1.48
CA VAL A 86 3.89 -2.48 1.09
C VAL A 86 3.95 -1.60 -0.15
N ILE A 87 4.51 -0.39 0.02
CA ILE A 87 4.69 0.57 -1.07
C ILE A 87 6.06 0.36 -1.70
N LEU A 88 6.09 0.29 -3.02
CA LEU A 88 7.26 -0.06 -3.83
C LEU A 88 7.59 1.08 -4.80
N ALA A 89 8.68 1.81 -4.52
CA ALA A 89 9.17 2.85 -5.42
C ALA A 89 10.36 2.34 -6.25
N SER A 90 10.20 2.33 -7.57
CA SER A 90 11.27 2.05 -8.53
C SER A 90 12.48 2.97 -8.30
N ARG A 91 13.69 2.42 -8.33
CA ARG A 91 14.94 3.20 -8.26
C ARG A 91 15.36 3.73 -9.63
N ALA A 92 14.96 3.06 -10.71
CA ALA A 92 15.29 3.46 -12.07
C ALA A 92 14.55 4.73 -12.51
N ASP A 93 13.30 4.90 -12.09
CA ASP A 93 12.50 6.10 -12.37
C ASP A 93 12.99 7.34 -11.59
N ARG A 94 13.79 7.14 -10.54
CA ARG A 94 14.38 8.23 -9.74
C ARG A 94 15.53 8.97 -10.43
N ALA A 95 16.06 8.48 -11.55
CA ALA A 95 17.13 9.16 -12.28
C ALA A 95 16.64 10.41 -13.06
N GLY A 96 15.33 10.58 -13.28
CA GLY A 96 14.77 11.67 -14.09
C GLY A 96 14.16 12.85 -13.32
N ARG A 97 13.87 12.74 -12.01
CA ARG A 97 13.13 13.78 -11.27
C ARG A 97 13.71 13.99 -9.86
N TYR A 98 14.33 15.15 -9.70
CA TYR A 98 15.19 15.58 -8.62
C TYR A 98 14.47 15.74 -7.25
N ARG A 99 15.14 15.26 -6.19
CA ARG A 99 15.29 15.85 -4.83
C ARG A 99 14.06 16.11 -3.92
N ALA A 100 14.06 15.34 -2.82
CA ALA A 100 14.43 15.82 -1.47
C ALA A 100 13.38 16.32 -0.43
N ILE A 101 12.06 16.11 -0.57
CA ILE A 101 11.12 16.55 0.50
C ILE A 101 10.11 15.45 0.95
N GLN A 102 10.00 14.33 0.26
CA GLN A 102 8.72 13.60 0.23
C GLN A 102 8.57 12.35 1.10
N THR A 103 9.60 11.88 1.82
CA THR A 103 9.48 10.64 2.61
C THR A 103 8.54 10.78 3.82
N GLY A 104 8.44 11.98 4.42
CA GLY A 104 7.46 12.27 5.48
C GLY A 104 6.07 12.62 4.94
N VAL A 105 6.00 13.24 3.75
CA VAL A 105 4.76 13.72 3.15
C VAL A 105 3.98 12.60 2.45
N LEU A 106 4.66 11.61 1.84
CA LEU A 106 3.99 10.44 1.24
C LEU A 106 3.27 9.60 2.30
N GLY A 107 3.88 9.39 3.48
CA GLY A 107 3.23 8.68 4.59
C GLY A 107 1.99 9.41 5.10
N ILE A 108 2.07 10.74 5.27
CA ILE A 108 0.94 11.57 5.73
C ILE A 108 -0.14 11.70 4.65
N GLY A 109 0.26 11.87 3.39
CA GLY A 109 -0.64 12.00 2.25
C GLY A 109 -1.42 10.71 1.99
N LEU A 110 -0.76 9.55 2.06
CA LEU A 110 -1.42 8.25 1.96
C LEU A 110 -2.35 8.01 3.16
N ALA A 111 -1.90 8.32 4.38
CA ALA A 111 -2.75 8.24 5.56
C ALA A 111 -4.00 9.14 5.44
N MET A 112 -3.86 10.36 4.91
CA MET A 112 -4.96 11.28 4.63
C MET A 112 -5.88 10.76 3.53
N ALA A 113 -5.35 10.17 2.47
CA ALA A 113 -6.18 9.63 1.38
C ALA A 113 -6.96 8.38 1.80
N VAL A 114 -6.34 7.50 2.60
CA VAL A 114 -7.05 6.42 3.29
C VAL A 114 -8.15 7.01 4.17
N LEU A 115 -7.87 8.07 4.94
CA LEU A 115 -8.88 8.76 5.75
C LEU A 115 -10.03 9.34 4.92
N ILE A 116 -9.74 9.96 3.77
CA ILE A 116 -10.73 10.56 2.87
C ILE A 116 -11.61 9.49 2.23
N LEU A 117 -11.05 8.34 1.84
CA LEU A 117 -11.81 7.20 1.33
C LEU A 117 -12.74 6.61 2.41
N PHE A 118 -12.28 6.53 3.66
CA PHE A 118 -13.11 6.12 4.80
C PHE A 118 -14.23 7.14 5.12
N THR A 119 -13.96 8.44 5.01
CA THR A 119 -14.97 9.48 5.30
C THR A 119 -15.97 9.66 4.14
N GLY A 120 -15.54 9.50 2.88
CA GLY A 120 -16.40 9.62 1.69
C GLY A 120 -17.47 8.54 1.62
N ALA A 121 -17.14 7.31 2.01
CA ALA A 121 -18.11 6.22 2.15
C ALA A 121 -19.17 6.50 3.23
N LEU A 122 -18.80 7.23 4.29
CA LEU A 122 -19.72 7.65 5.37
C LEU A 122 -20.66 8.78 4.91
N ALA A 123 -20.15 9.74 4.11
CA ALA A 123 -20.93 10.87 3.61
C ALA A 123 -22.01 10.44 2.59
N LEU A 124 -21.74 9.44 1.76
CA LEU A 124 -22.74 8.87 0.84
C LEU A 124 -23.84 8.08 1.57
N ARG A 125 -23.54 7.51 2.76
CA ARG A 125 -24.52 6.77 3.57
C ARG A 125 -25.45 7.70 4.37
N LEU A 126 -25.01 8.91 4.71
CA LEU A 126 -25.85 9.91 5.37
C LEU A 126 -26.76 10.69 4.40
N ARG A 127 -26.51 10.60 3.08
CA ARG A 127 -27.31 11.29 2.05
C ARG A 127 -28.45 10.45 1.48
N ASN A 128 -28.54 9.15 1.80
CA ASN A 128 -29.61 8.28 1.31
C ASN A 128 -30.24 7.46 2.47
N PRO A 129 -31.08 8.07 3.31
CA PRO A 129 -32.00 7.31 4.14
C PRO A 129 -33.16 6.86 3.25
N ARG A 130 -33.17 5.58 2.87
CA ARG A 130 -34.40 4.89 2.45
C ARG A 130 -34.59 3.68 3.33
#